data_AF-A0ABC9P497-F1
#
_entry.id   AF-A0ABC9P497-F1
#
_cell.length_a   1.000
_cell.length_b   1.000
_cell.length_c   1.000
_cell.angle_alpha   90.00
_cell.angle_beta   90.00
_cell.angle_gamma   90.00
#
_symmetry.space_group_name_H-M   'P 1'
#
loop_
_entity.id
_entity.type
_entity.pdbx_description
1 polymer ?
#
loop_
_entity_poly.entity_id
_entity_poly.type
_entity_poly.pdbx_seq_one_letter_code
_entity_poly.pdbx_strand_id
1 'polypeptide(L)'
;MQGSFSKVTNFSFKVMQITQFYLKEMSAQLKILTDNDQLLLELASHIKPMINRLENGIHVKNSLLDQIKMTYETIFRKIVQVSKQVSKNYQLPAINEDENGFITLYFARMIETNQLPIRTLIMCTTGIGTSELLRVKVEKKFPELQIVEIIATRNIKKSLKDYSDIELILTTIHLQEKVPIKSLLVSAMFTMDDQYRLQRKVEEIYHER
;
A
#
# COMPACT_ATOMS: atom_id res chain seq x y z
N MET A 1 15.81 18.77 6.80
CA MET A 1 14.34 18.98 6.70
C MET A 1 14.01 20.40 6.23
N GLN A 2 14.36 20.81 5.00
CA GLN A 2 14.02 22.16 4.47
C GLN A 2 13.58 22.18 2.99
N GLY A 3 13.26 21.03 2.38
CA GLY A 3 12.97 20.93 0.94
C GLY A 3 11.49 20.90 0.51
N SER A 4 10.54 20.82 1.44
CA SER A 4 9.12 20.54 1.09
C SER A 4 8.27 21.81 0.88
N PHE A 5 8.54 22.89 1.63
CA PHE A 5 7.67 24.07 1.63
C PHE A 5 7.78 24.97 0.38
N SER A 6 8.86 24.87 -0.40
CA SER A 6 9.09 25.72 -1.57
C SER A 6 8.39 25.25 -2.87
N LYS A 7 7.69 24.10 -2.87
CA LYS A 7 6.93 23.61 -4.04
C LYS A 7 5.44 23.93 -4.02
N VAL A 8 4.85 24.21 -2.85
CA VAL A 8 3.41 24.49 -2.71
C VAL A 8 3.01 25.81 -3.41
N THR A 9 3.96 26.72 -3.62
CA THR A 9 3.75 28.05 -4.20
C THR A 9 3.61 28.11 -5.74
N ASN A 10 3.61 26.98 -6.46
CA ASN A 10 3.66 26.97 -7.94
C ASN A 10 2.41 26.39 -8.67
N PHE A 11 1.36 26.04 -7.92
CA PHE A 11 0.10 25.52 -8.48
C PHE A 11 -1.03 26.54 -8.33
N SER A 12 -1.87 26.66 -9.36
CA SER A 12 -3.04 27.54 -9.29
C SER A 12 -4.07 27.00 -8.30
N PHE A 13 -4.94 27.88 -7.81
CA PHE A 13 -6.04 27.49 -6.93
C PHE A 13 -6.92 26.39 -7.56
N LYS A 14 -7.23 26.49 -8.86
CA LYS A 14 -7.98 25.47 -9.61
C LYS A 14 -7.28 24.10 -9.58
N VAL A 15 -5.97 24.06 -9.79
CA VAL A 15 -5.18 22.80 -9.75
C VAL A 15 -5.25 22.19 -8.35
N MET A 16 -5.05 22.99 -7.30
CA MET A 16 -5.09 22.50 -5.92
C MET A 16 -6.47 21.97 -5.53
N GLN A 17 -7.55 22.67 -5.90
CA GLN A 17 -8.91 22.21 -5.63
C GLN A 17 -9.22 20.88 -6.32
N ILE A 18 -8.87 20.73 -7.60
CA ILE A 18 -9.09 19.48 -8.33
C ILE A 18 -8.28 18.34 -7.70
N THR A 19 -7.02 18.62 -7.35
CA THR A 19 -6.14 17.63 -6.72
C THR A 19 -6.71 17.17 -5.38
N GLN A 20 -7.12 18.11 -4.52
CA GLN A 20 -7.75 17.80 -3.23
C GLN A 20 -9.06 17.04 -3.39
N PHE A 21 -9.84 17.36 -4.43
CA PHE A 21 -11.06 16.63 -4.76
C PHE A 21 -10.77 15.16 -5.08
N TYR A 22 -9.77 14.89 -5.94
CA TYR A 22 -9.34 13.52 -6.20
C TYR A 22 -8.92 12.78 -4.93
N LEU A 23 -8.07 13.40 -4.10
CA LEU A 23 -7.59 12.77 -2.86
C LEU A 23 -8.75 12.45 -1.92
N LYS A 24 -9.66 13.40 -1.69
CA LYS A 24 -10.81 13.22 -0.80
C LYS A 24 -11.73 12.10 -1.27
N GLU A 25 -12.16 12.14 -2.53
CA GLU A 25 -13.10 11.15 -3.06
C GLU A 25 -12.48 9.75 -3.14
N MET A 26 -11.21 9.65 -3.55
CA MET A 26 -10.51 8.37 -3.61
C MET A 26 -10.20 7.82 -2.22
N SER A 27 -9.83 8.66 -1.26
CA SER A 27 -9.67 8.26 0.15
C SER A 27 -10.94 7.62 0.69
N ALA A 28 -12.10 8.25 0.47
CA ALA A 28 -13.39 7.74 0.90
C ALA A 28 -13.75 6.42 0.20
N GLN A 29 -13.56 6.33 -1.12
CA GLN A 29 -13.92 5.13 -1.88
C GLN A 29 -12.96 3.96 -1.66
N LEU A 30 -11.69 4.21 -1.38
CA LEU A 30 -10.67 3.17 -1.13
C LEU A 30 -10.51 2.84 0.36
N LYS A 31 -11.12 3.61 1.27
CA LYS A 31 -10.96 3.48 2.73
C LYS A 31 -9.50 3.56 3.18
N ILE A 32 -8.73 4.46 2.56
CA ILE A 32 -7.32 4.66 2.86
C ILE A 32 -7.06 6.11 3.28
N LEU A 33 -6.08 6.31 4.16
CA LEU A 33 -5.59 7.63 4.49
C LEU A 33 -4.73 8.16 3.33
N THR A 34 -5.11 9.31 2.79
CA THR A 34 -4.37 10.01 1.73
C THR A 34 -3.65 11.24 2.27
N ASP A 35 -3.39 11.31 3.58
CA ASP A 35 -2.76 12.43 4.25
C ASP A 35 -1.24 12.38 4.01
N ASN A 36 -0.88 12.55 2.74
CA ASN A 36 0.47 12.44 2.22
C ASN A 36 0.76 13.66 1.36
N ASP A 37 1.45 14.64 1.94
CA ASP A 37 1.88 15.87 1.27
C ASP A 37 2.62 15.59 -0.05
N GLN A 38 3.36 14.48 -0.12
CA GLN A 38 4.05 14.07 -1.34
C GLN A 38 3.07 13.68 -2.44
N LEU A 39 2.03 12.89 -2.12
CA LEU A 39 1.01 12.50 -3.11
C LEU A 39 0.25 13.73 -3.62
N LEU A 40 -0.08 14.67 -2.75
CA LEU A 40 -0.71 15.94 -3.12
C LEU A 40 0.14 16.70 -4.14
N LEU A 41 1.41 16.92 -3.86
CA LEU A 41 2.31 17.67 -4.74
C LEU A 41 2.53 16.97 -6.08
N GLU A 42 2.70 15.65 -6.06
CA GLU A 42 2.94 14.88 -7.27
C GLU A 42 1.70 14.77 -8.14
N LEU A 43 0.51 14.56 -7.56
CA LEU A 43 -0.73 14.57 -8.30
C LEU A 43 -1.00 15.97 -8.87
N ALA A 44 -0.80 17.04 -8.11
CA ALA A 44 -0.93 18.42 -8.61
C ALA A 44 0.01 18.69 -9.81
N SER A 45 1.22 18.13 -9.80
CA SER A 45 2.18 18.22 -10.90
C SER A 45 1.71 17.54 -12.18
N HIS A 46 0.84 16.53 -12.07
CA HIS A 46 0.16 15.89 -13.20
C HIS A 46 -1.11 16.62 -13.62
N ILE A 47 -1.94 17.05 -12.66
CA ILE A 47 -3.20 17.74 -12.91
C ILE A 47 -2.98 19.06 -13.66
N LYS A 48 -1.93 19.83 -13.32
CA LYS A 48 -1.62 21.10 -14.00
C LYS A 48 -1.49 20.96 -15.53
N PRO A 49 -0.59 20.13 -16.08
CA PRO A 49 -0.49 19.95 -17.52
C PRO A 49 -1.68 19.17 -18.10
N MET A 50 -2.34 18.28 -17.36
CA MET A 50 -3.57 17.62 -17.81
C MET A 50 -4.67 18.62 -18.14
N ILE A 51 -4.94 19.59 -17.24
CA ILE A 51 -5.95 20.64 -17.47
C ILE A 51 -5.63 21.41 -18.75
N ASN A 52 -4.38 21.85 -18.92
CA ASN A 52 -3.95 22.55 -20.13
C ASN A 52 -4.20 21.71 -21.39
N ARG A 53 -3.91 20.41 -21.35
CA ARG A 53 -4.16 19.51 -22.48
C ARG A 53 -5.65 19.39 -22.79
N LEU A 54 -6.48 19.19 -21.78
CA LEU A 54 -7.94 19.09 -21.93
C LEU A 54 -8.51 20.36 -22.55
N GLU A 55 -8.16 21.52 -22.03
CA GLU A 55 -8.65 22.82 -22.52
C GLU A 55 -8.21 23.12 -23.96
N ASN A 56 -7.06 22.57 -24.40
CA ASN A 56 -6.56 22.70 -25.77
C ASN A 56 -6.90 21.50 -26.67
N GLY A 57 -7.69 20.53 -26.21
CA GLY A 57 -8.04 19.33 -26.99
C GLY A 57 -6.85 18.43 -27.33
N ILE A 58 -5.76 18.51 -26.58
CA ILE A 58 -4.55 17.70 -26.78
C ILE A 58 -4.76 16.33 -26.12
N HIS A 59 -4.60 15.26 -26.91
CA HIS A 59 -4.68 13.90 -26.42
C HIS A 59 -3.29 13.28 -26.26
N VAL A 60 -2.99 12.77 -25.07
CA VAL A 60 -1.75 12.03 -24.78
C VAL A 60 -2.11 10.58 -24.53
N LYS A 61 -1.59 9.69 -25.38
CA LYS A 61 -1.82 8.25 -25.28
C LYS A 61 -1.04 7.65 -24.10
N ASN A 62 -1.71 6.82 -23.32
CA ASN A 62 -1.12 6.00 -22.28
C ASN A 62 -0.88 4.59 -22.83
N SER A 63 0.37 4.27 -23.16
CA SER A 63 0.75 2.96 -23.71
C SER A 63 0.50 1.79 -22.76
N LEU A 64 0.28 2.06 -21.47
CA LEU A 64 0.01 1.06 -20.44
C LEU A 64 -1.48 0.96 -20.10
N LEU A 65 -2.36 1.68 -20.79
CA LEU A 65 -3.78 1.79 -20.42
C LEU A 65 -4.46 0.43 -20.22
N ASP A 66 -4.29 -0.50 -21.16
CA ASP A 66 -4.90 -1.83 -21.07
C ASP A 66 -4.37 -2.63 -19.87
N GLN A 67 -3.06 -2.55 -19.61
CA GLN A 67 -2.43 -3.19 -18.46
C GLN A 67 -2.92 -2.59 -17.14
N ILE A 68 -3.08 -1.26 -17.08
CA ILE A 68 -3.61 -0.56 -15.91
C ILE A 68 -5.04 -1.00 -15.63
N LYS A 69 -5.89 -1.09 -16.66
CA LYS A 69 -7.27 -1.55 -16.52
C LYS A 69 -7.37 -3.00 -16.04
N MET A 70 -6.47 -3.88 -16.48
CA MET A 70 -6.43 -5.28 -16.04
C MET A 70 -5.93 -5.42 -14.60
N THR A 71 -4.81 -4.78 -14.26
CA THR A 71 -4.15 -4.96 -12.95
C THR A 71 -4.84 -4.16 -11.84
N TYR A 72 -5.26 -2.93 -12.12
CA TYR A 72 -5.82 -2.00 -11.14
C TYR A 72 -7.29 -1.66 -11.46
N GLU A 73 -8.06 -2.65 -11.93
CA GLU A 73 -9.43 -2.46 -12.43
C GLU A 73 -10.31 -1.66 -11.45
N THR A 74 -10.30 -2.03 -10.18
CA THR A 74 -11.09 -1.38 -9.12
C THR A 74 -10.69 0.09 -8.94
N ILE A 75 -9.38 0.39 -8.96
CA ILE A 75 -8.89 1.76 -8.80
C ILE A 75 -9.26 2.58 -10.04
N PHE A 76 -9.05 2.02 -11.24
CA PHE A 76 -9.37 2.68 -12.51
C PHE A 76 -10.85 3.04 -12.61
N ARG A 77 -11.76 2.10 -12.28
CA ARG A 77 -13.21 2.34 -12.30
C ARG A 77 -13.60 3.49 -11.36
N LYS A 78 -13.03 3.54 -10.16
CA LYS A 78 -13.25 4.62 -9.18
C LYS A 78 -12.72 5.95 -9.69
N ILE A 79 -11.51 5.97 -10.26
CA ILE A 79 -10.95 7.17 -10.89
C ILE A 79 -11.87 7.69 -12.00
N VAL A 80 -12.34 6.84 -12.91
CA VAL A 80 -13.27 7.27 -13.98
C VAL A 80 -14.53 7.93 -13.39
N GLN A 81 -15.07 7.40 -12.28
CA GLN A 81 -16.21 8.01 -11.60
C GLN A 81 -15.87 9.39 -11.01
N VAL A 82 -14.74 9.52 -10.31
CA VAL A 82 -14.28 10.79 -9.73
C VAL A 82 -13.97 11.81 -10.83
N SER A 83 -13.32 11.39 -11.91
CA SER A 83 -13.01 12.24 -13.07
C SER A 83 -14.25 12.83 -13.74
N LYS A 84 -15.35 12.05 -13.82
CA LYS A 84 -16.65 12.59 -14.30
C LYS A 84 -17.17 13.70 -13.40
N GLN A 85 -17.03 13.55 -12.08
CA GLN A 85 -17.40 14.60 -11.13
C GLN A 85 -16.49 15.82 -11.27
N VAL A 86 -15.18 15.62 -11.46
CA VAL A 86 -14.23 16.70 -11.70
C VAL A 86 -14.58 17.48 -12.97
N SER A 87 -14.82 16.80 -14.10
CA SER A 87 -15.24 17.48 -15.33
C SER A 87 -16.49 18.33 -15.13
N LYS A 88 -17.50 17.79 -14.44
CA LYS A 88 -18.75 18.49 -14.13
C LYS A 88 -18.54 19.70 -13.20
N ASN A 89 -17.85 19.49 -12.08
CA ASN A 89 -17.72 20.49 -11.02
C ASN A 89 -16.83 21.68 -11.43
N TYR A 90 -15.81 21.42 -12.25
CA TYR A 90 -14.81 22.42 -12.65
C TYR A 90 -14.93 22.86 -14.13
N GLN A 91 -16.02 22.50 -14.79
CA GLN A 91 -16.32 22.79 -16.20
C GLN A 91 -15.15 22.46 -17.15
N LEU A 92 -14.54 21.29 -16.94
CA LEU A 92 -13.48 20.79 -17.81
C LEU A 92 -14.08 19.90 -18.91
N PRO A 93 -13.44 19.83 -20.09
CA PRO A 93 -13.70 18.77 -21.06
C PRO A 93 -13.64 17.38 -20.42
N ALA A 94 -14.25 16.40 -21.08
CA ALA A 94 -14.29 15.03 -20.58
C ALA A 94 -12.86 14.47 -20.43
N ILE A 95 -12.54 14.02 -19.22
CA ILE A 95 -11.26 13.37 -18.94
C ILE A 95 -11.29 11.96 -19.54
N ASN A 96 -10.48 11.75 -20.57
CA ASN A 96 -10.42 10.49 -21.31
C ASN A 96 -9.75 9.37 -20.52
N GLU A 97 -9.82 8.15 -21.05
CA GLU A 97 -9.29 6.96 -20.37
C GLU A 97 -7.78 7.00 -20.17
N ASP A 98 -7.01 7.61 -21.07
CA ASP A 98 -5.56 7.72 -20.94
C ASP A 98 -5.15 8.59 -19.73
N GLU A 99 -5.80 9.74 -19.55
CA GLU A 99 -5.61 10.60 -18.37
C GLU A 99 -6.09 9.89 -17.09
N ASN A 100 -7.22 9.19 -17.14
CA ASN A 100 -7.67 8.36 -16.02
C ASN A 100 -6.65 7.25 -15.69
N GLY A 101 -6.01 6.68 -16.70
CA GLY A 101 -4.94 5.71 -16.54
C GLY A 101 -3.72 6.30 -15.85
N PHE A 102 -3.29 7.50 -16.23
CA PHE A 102 -2.17 8.17 -15.55
C PHE A 102 -2.49 8.48 -14.10
N ILE A 103 -3.68 9.00 -13.80
CA ILE A 103 -4.11 9.29 -12.42
C ILE A 103 -4.17 8.00 -11.60
N THR A 104 -4.66 6.90 -12.19
CA THR A 104 -4.74 5.59 -11.52
C THR A 104 -3.39 5.15 -10.97
N LEU A 105 -2.29 5.40 -11.67
CA LEU A 105 -0.95 5.02 -11.22
C LEU A 105 -0.52 5.71 -9.92
N TYR A 106 -0.94 6.95 -9.66
CA TYR A 106 -0.62 7.64 -8.41
C TYR A 106 -1.28 6.95 -7.20
N PHE A 107 -2.54 6.54 -7.36
CA PHE A 107 -3.30 5.85 -6.30
C PHE A 107 -2.88 4.38 -6.17
N ALA A 108 -2.59 3.70 -7.29
CA ALA A 108 -2.03 2.37 -7.28
C ALA A 108 -0.71 2.36 -6.51
N ARG A 109 0.24 3.23 -6.87
CA ARG A 109 1.51 3.35 -6.14
C ARG A 109 1.28 3.64 -4.66
N MET A 110 0.39 4.56 -4.32
CA MET A 110 0.08 4.83 -2.92
C MET A 110 -0.40 3.58 -2.20
N ILE A 111 -1.32 2.81 -2.76
CA ILE A 111 -1.83 1.56 -2.16
C ILE A 111 -0.69 0.55 -1.99
N GLU A 112 0.12 0.35 -3.02
CA GLU A 112 1.27 -0.56 -2.95
C GLU A 112 2.29 -0.12 -1.89
N THR A 113 2.44 1.19 -1.64
CA THR A 113 3.39 1.72 -0.64
C THR A 113 2.81 1.91 0.77
N ASN A 114 1.49 2.03 0.91
CA ASN A 114 0.79 2.30 2.18
C ASN A 114 0.09 1.05 2.75
N GLN A 115 0.43 -0.14 2.27
CA GLN A 115 0.00 -1.37 2.95
C GLN A 115 0.53 -1.33 4.39
N LEU A 116 -0.40 -1.30 5.37
CA LEU A 116 -0.03 -1.37 6.77
C LEU A 116 0.84 -2.62 6.96
N PRO A 117 1.97 -2.54 7.66
CA PRO A 117 2.82 -3.69 7.81
C PRO A 117 2.06 -4.83 8.49
N ILE A 118 2.33 -6.06 8.07
CA ILE A 118 1.75 -7.24 8.72
C ILE A 118 2.48 -7.43 10.04
N ARG A 119 1.76 -7.23 11.13
CA ARG A 119 2.34 -7.35 12.46
C ARG A 119 2.59 -8.81 12.78
N THR A 120 3.86 -9.12 12.97
CA THR A 120 4.37 -10.49 12.97
C THR A 120 5.11 -10.79 14.26
N LEU A 121 4.81 -11.93 14.87
CA LEU A 121 5.61 -12.50 15.97
C LEU A 121 6.55 -13.58 15.43
N ILE A 122 7.76 -13.64 15.97
CA ILE A 122 8.66 -14.79 15.76
C ILE A 122 8.62 -15.65 17.01
N MET A 123 8.30 -16.94 16.87
CA MET A 123 8.20 -17.88 17.97
C MET A 123 9.25 -19.00 17.90
N CYS A 124 10.00 -19.15 18.99
CA CYS A 124 11.09 -20.13 19.12
C CYS A 124 10.98 -20.94 20.43
N THR A 125 11.82 -21.97 20.58
CA THR A 125 11.86 -22.81 21.80
C THR A 125 12.44 -22.08 23.01
N THR A 126 13.65 -21.54 22.88
CA THR A 126 14.40 -20.93 23.99
C THR A 126 14.46 -19.40 23.93
N GLY A 127 14.13 -18.81 22.79
CA GLY A 127 14.25 -17.37 22.55
C GLY A 127 15.70 -16.91 22.38
N ILE A 128 15.87 -15.90 21.53
CA ILE A 128 17.08 -15.08 21.30
C ILE A 128 18.10 -15.68 20.31
N GLY A 129 18.69 -16.85 20.53
CA GLY A 129 19.91 -17.29 19.80
C GLY A 129 19.82 -17.29 18.26
N THR A 130 19.14 -18.27 17.68
CA THR A 130 18.96 -18.37 16.21
C THR A 130 17.81 -17.50 15.68
N SER A 131 17.02 -16.94 16.60
CA SER A 131 15.81 -16.17 16.32
C SER A 131 16.15 -14.77 15.78
N GLU A 132 17.25 -14.16 16.24
CA GLU A 132 17.69 -12.86 15.72
C GLU A 132 18.17 -12.96 14.27
N LEU A 133 18.84 -14.07 13.91
CA LEU A 133 19.22 -14.30 12.51
C LEU A 133 18.00 -14.43 11.61
N LEU A 134 16.97 -15.18 12.05
CA LEU A 134 15.70 -15.28 11.31
C LEU A 134 15.06 -13.90 11.18
N ARG A 135 14.98 -13.12 12.26
CA ARG A 135 14.45 -11.75 12.25
C ARG A 135 15.16 -10.89 11.21
N VAL A 136 16.48 -10.78 11.27
CA VAL A 136 17.27 -9.97 10.33
C VAL A 136 17.05 -10.41 8.88
N LYS A 137 16.99 -11.72 8.63
CA LYS A 137 16.74 -12.24 7.27
C LYS A 137 15.33 -11.92 6.78
N VAL A 138 14.33 -12.02 7.65
CA VAL A 138 12.94 -11.72 7.33
C VAL A 138 12.77 -10.22 7.09
N GLU A 139 13.21 -9.36 8.01
CA GLU A 139 13.12 -7.90 7.87
C GLU A 139 13.82 -7.39 6.60
N LYS A 140 14.96 -8.02 6.23
CA LYS A 140 15.67 -7.67 4.99
C LYS A 140 14.92 -8.07 3.72
N LYS A 141 14.23 -9.22 3.74
CA LYS A 141 13.62 -9.82 2.54
C LYS A 141 12.15 -9.43 2.37
N PHE A 142 11.46 -9.16 3.48
CA PHE A 142 10.04 -8.86 3.59
C PHE A 142 9.85 -7.58 4.43
N PRO A 143 10.20 -6.39 3.89
CA PRO A 143 10.06 -5.11 4.59
C PRO A 143 8.62 -4.78 4.99
N GLU A 144 7.64 -5.44 4.37
CA GLU A 144 6.22 -5.36 4.68
C GLU A 144 5.81 -6.10 5.97
N LEU A 145 6.69 -6.92 6.55
CA LEU A 145 6.47 -7.56 7.84
C LEU A 145 7.09 -6.71 8.96
N GLN A 146 6.27 -6.25 9.90
CA GLN A 146 6.74 -5.62 11.13
C GLN A 146 6.92 -6.69 12.21
N ILE A 147 8.16 -7.04 12.52
CA ILE A 147 8.46 -7.95 13.63
C ILE A 147 8.26 -7.23 14.95
N VAL A 148 7.20 -7.58 15.67
CA VAL A 148 6.80 -6.91 16.91
C VAL A 148 7.63 -7.39 18.09
N GLU A 149 7.86 -8.70 18.19
CA GLU A 149 8.55 -9.33 19.31
C GLU A 149 9.03 -10.74 18.91
N ILE A 150 10.13 -11.20 19.52
CA ILE A 150 10.56 -12.60 19.50
C ILE A 150 10.15 -13.25 20.81
N ILE A 151 9.34 -14.29 20.75
CA ILE A 151 8.76 -14.94 21.92
C ILE A 151 9.15 -16.40 22.04
N ALA A 152 9.30 -16.87 23.28
CA ALA A 152 9.38 -18.30 23.56
C ALA A 152 7.99 -18.93 23.45
N THR A 153 7.90 -20.18 23.00
CA THR A 153 6.62 -20.88 22.80
C THR A 153 5.76 -20.92 24.06
N ARG A 154 6.37 -21.07 25.24
CA ARG A 154 5.69 -21.03 26.54
C ARG A 154 4.94 -19.71 26.82
N ASN A 155 5.32 -18.62 26.15
CA ASN A 155 4.76 -17.28 26.35
C ASN A 155 3.65 -16.92 25.35
N ILE A 156 3.33 -17.79 24.39
CA ILE A 156 2.38 -17.47 23.30
C ILE A 156 1.05 -16.91 23.82
N LYS A 157 0.43 -17.57 24.81
CA LYS A 157 -0.86 -17.15 25.38
C LYS A 157 -0.81 -15.75 26.01
N LYS A 158 0.34 -15.36 26.57
CA LYS A 158 0.55 -14.04 27.13
C LYS A 158 0.76 -13.02 26.01
N SER A 159 1.66 -13.31 25.07
CA SER A 159 1.97 -12.41 23.95
C SER A 159 0.77 -12.13 23.05
N LEU A 160 -0.12 -13.10 22.82
CA LEU A 160 -1.36 -12.86 22.06
C LEU A 160 -2.37 -11.95 22.78
N LYS A 161 -2.23 -11.77 24.10
CA LYS A 161 -3.01 -10.77 24.85
C LYS A 161 -2.33 -9.41 24.84
N ASP A 162 -1.00 -9.39 24.97
CA ASP A 162 -0.20 -8.16 24.97
C ASP A 162 -0.16 -7.49 23.58
N TYR A 163 -0.29 -8.28 22.51
CA TYR A 163 -0.33 -7.83 21.13
C TYR A 163 -1.59 -8.33 20.42
N SER A 164 -2.67 -7.55 20.49
CA SER A 164 -3.99 -7.91 19.96
C SER A 164 -4.12 -7.75 18.43
N ASP A 165 -3.18 -7.05 17.80
CA ASP A 165 -3.17 -6.72 16.37
C ASP A 165 -2.17 -7.57 15.56
N ILE A 166 -1.71 -8.70 16.12
CA ILE A 166 -0.85 -9.64 15.40
C ILE A 166 -1.65 -10.41 14.36
N GLU A 167 -1.14 -10.43 13.14
CA GLU A 167 -1.76 -11.09 11.99
C GLU A 167 -1.02 -12.36 11.57
N LEU A 168 0.26 -12.47 11.93
CA LEU A 168 1.12 -13.58 11.54
C LEU A 168 2.06 -14.03 12.66
N ILE A 169 2.24 -15.35 12.77
CA ILE A 169 3.26 -15.97 13.62
C ILE A 169 4.23 -16.75 12.72
N LEU A 170 5.49 -16.35 12.67
CA LEU A 170 6.57 -17.18 12.14
C LEU A 170 7.11 -18.06 13.24
N THR A 171 7.13 -19.37 13.05
CA THR A 171 7.59 -20.30 14.07
C THR A 171 8.66 -21.25 13.55
N THR A 172 9.60 -21.59 14.42
CA THR A 172 10.64 -22.61 14.14
C THR A 172 10.30 -23.99 14.67
N ILE A 173 9.14 -24.13 15.30
CA ILE A 173 8.64 -25.39 15.83
C ILE A 173 7.15 -25.53 15.57
N HIS A 174 6.66 -26.77 15.63
CA HIS A 174 5.23 -27.01 15.50
C HIS A 174 4.50 -26.42 16.72
N LEU A 175 3.49 -25.61 16.45
CA LEU A 175 2.56 -25.14 17.47
C LEU A 175 1.82 -26.35 18.06
N GLN A 176 1.92 -26.52 19.37
CA GLN A 176 1.25 -27.62 20.08
C GLN A 176 -0.26 -27.42 20.17
N GLU A 177 -0.72 -26.17 20.08
CA GLU A 177 -2.13 -25.79 20.13
C GLU A 177 -2.50 -25.00 18.87
N LYS A 178 -3.74 -25.18 18.37
CA LYS A 178 -4.26 -24.32 17.32
C LYS A 178 -4.48 -22.92 17.88
N VAL A 179 -3.80 -21.94 17.29
CA VAL A 179 -4.02 -20.52 17.55
C VAL A 179 -4.92 -19.93 16.46
N PRO A 180 -5.77 -18.95 16.77
CA PRO A 180 -6.67 -18.34 15.79
C PRO A 180 -5.95 -17.44 14.77
N ILE A 181 -4.66 -17.20 14.97
CA ILE A 181 -3.82 -16.34 14.14
C ILE A 181 -3.09 -17.20 13.10
N LYS A 182 -2.91 -16.66 11.89
CA LYS A 182 -2.17 -17.35 10.84
C LYS A 182 -0.74 -17.64 11.31
N SER A 183 -0.28 -18.84 11.05
CA SER A 183 1.07 -19.26 11.42
C SER A 183 1.78 -19.94 10.27
N LEU A 184 3.11 -19.77 10.22
CA LEU A 184 3.97 -20.40 9.23
C LEU A 184 5.19 -21.00 9.93
N LEU A 185 5.36 -22.32 9.77
CA LEU A 185 6.56 -23.02 10.19
C LEU A 185 7.70 -22.72 9.22
N VAL A 186 8.83 -22.21 9.71
CA VAL A 186 10.02 -21.90 8.94
C VAL A 186 11.27 -22.42 9.62
N SER A 187 12.33 -22.68 8.86
CA SER A 187 13.64 -22.97 9.45
C SER A 187 14.29 -21.69 9.99
N ALA A 188 15.16 -21.83 11.00
CA ALA A 188 15.97 -20.71 11.49
C ALA A 188 16.93 -20.14 10.43
N MET A 189 17.25 -20.93 9.39
CA MET A 189 18.10 -20.49 8.28
C MET A 189 17.33 -19.71 7.20
N PHE A 190 16.01 -19.70 7.25
CA PHE A 190 15.15 -19.00 6.30
C PHE A 190 15.49 -19.33 4.85
N THR A 191 15.30 -20.60 4.52
CA THR A 191 15.60 -21.18 3.20
C THR A 191 14.77 -20.53 2.09
N MET A 192 15.13 -20.79 0.83
CA MET A 192 14.34 -20.31 -0.31
C MET A 192 12.90 -20.85 -0.31
N ASP A 193 12.69 -22.07 0.19
CA ASP A 193 11.35 -22.64 0.38
C ASP A 193 10.56 -21.88 1.46
N ASP A 194 11.20 -21.56 2.59
CA ASP A 194 10.59 -20.72 3.64
C ASP A 194 10.16 -19.36 3.07
N GLN A 195 11.00 -18.74 2.24
CA GLN A 195 10.71 -17.47 1.56
C GLN A 195 9.52 -17.58 0.62
N TYR A 196 9.47 -18.61 -0.23
CA TYR A 196 8.36 -18.82 -1.16
C TYR A 196 7.03 -19.01 -0.42
N ARG A 197 7.03 -19.83 0.63
CA ARG A 197 5.83 -20.06 1.45
C ARG A 197 5.41 -18.81 2.21
N LEU A 198 6.36 -18.00 2.70
CA LEU A 198 6.07 -16.74 3.37
C LEU A 198 5.46 -15.72 2.41
N GLN A 199 6.01 -15.58 1.20
CA GLN A 199 5.46 -14.70 0.16
C GLN A 199 3.97 -14.97 -0.09
N ARG A 200 3.60 -16.23 -0.32
CA ARG A 200 2.18 -16.57 -0.54
C ARG A 200 1.30 -16.27 0.68
N LYS A 201 1.85 -16.44 1.89
CA LYS A 201 1.11 -16.16 3.13
C LYS A 201 0.91 -14.66 3.34
N VAL A 202 1.88 -13.83 2.97
CA VAL A 202 1.79 -12.37 2.95
C VAL A 202 0.70 -11.91 1.99
N GLU A 203 0.69 -12.42 0.76
CA GLU A 203 -0.35 -12.13 -0.24
C GLU A 203 -1.75 -12.50 0.27
N GLU A 204 -1.91 -13.68 0.86
CA GLU A 204 -3.16 -14.12 1.49
C GLU A 204 -3.64 -13.19 2.61
N ILE A 205 -2.73 -12.66 3.43
CA ILE A 205 -3.08 -11.69 4.49
C ILE A 205 -3.55 -10.37 3.87
N TYR A 206 -2.85 -9.86 2.86
CA TYR A 206 -3.26 -8.62 2.21
C TYR A 206 -4.60 -8.74 1.46
N HIS A 207 -4.92 -9.91 0.90
CA HIS A 207 -6.20 -10.14 0.23
C HIS A 207 -7.40 -10.24 1.18
N GLU A 208 -7.20 -10.60 2.45
CA GLU A 208 -8.28 -10.73 3.44
C GLU A 208 -8.62 -9.43 4.17
N ARG A 209 -7.80 -8.38 4.02
CA ARG A 209 -8.05 -7.05 4.55
C ARG A 209 -9.08 -6.27 3.71
#